data_AF-A0A2W0BDR2-F1
#
_entry.id   AF-A0A2W0BDR2-F1
#
_cell.length_a   1.000
_cell.length_b   1.000
_cell.length_c   1.000
_cell.angle_alpha   90.00
_cell.angle_beta   90.00
_cell.angle_gamma   90.00
#
_symmetry.space_group_name_H-M   'P 1'
#
loop_
_entity.id
_entity.type
_entity.pdbx_description
1 polymer ?
#
loop_
_entity_poly.entity_id
_entity_poly.type
_entity_poly.pdbx_seq_one_letter_code
_entity_poly.pdbx_strand_id
1 'polypeptide(L)'
;MPQEVSISYQAVKSKVYKLVDAMVEGDKSPTEVQESIRRWWKLIHPSDRAVAQKYLLMVLEKSNSTLGAIILGLPDVKEVKPVRELDVSRIPARPDRSAMSSPV
;
A
#
# COMPACT_ATOMS: atom_id res chain seq x y z
N MET A 1 10.96 25.98 -27.21
CA MET A 1 10.02 26.28 -26.10
C MET A 1 10.19 25.16 -25.08
N PRO A 2 10.89 25.37 -23.95
CA PRO A 2 11.09 24.33 -22.96
C PRO A 2 9.79 24.16 -22.17
N GLN A 3 9.23 22.96 -22.16
CA GLN A 3 8.10 22.62 -21.31
C GLN A 3 8.58 22.72 -19.86
N GLU A 4 8.17 23.78 -19.16
CA GLU A 4 8.37 23.92 -17.72
C GLU A 4 7.63 22.76 -17.03
N VAL A 5 8.37 21.80 -16.46
CA VAL A 5 7.79 20.77 -15.62
C VAL A 5 7.44 21.42 -14.30
N SER A 6 6.33 22.16 -14.25
CA SER A 6 5.83 22.71 -13.00
C SER A 6 5.55 21.54 -12.06
N ILE A 7 6.34 21.42 -10.99
CA ILE A 7 6.06 20.44 -9.93
C ILE A 7 4.66 20.74 -9.41
N SER A 8 3.70 19.88 -9.73
CA SER A 8 2.34 20.01 -9.25
C SER A 8 2.18 19.33 -7.89
N TYR A 9 1.30 19.87 -7.06
CA TYR A 9 0.94 19.24 -5.79
C TYR A 9 0.46 17.79 -5.98
N GLN A 10 -0.28 17.53 -7.06
CA GLN A 10 -0.80 16.19 -7.38
C GLN A 10 0.31 15.19 -7.72
N ALA A 11 1.37 15.62 -8.41
CA ALA A 11 2.51 14.76 -8.71
C ALA A 11 3.25 14.35 -7.43
N VAL A 12 3.49 15.30 -6.52
CA VAL A 12 4.12 15.03 -5.22
C VAL A 12 3.24 14.10 -4.38
N LYS A 13 1.94 14.41 -4.28
CA LYS A 13 0.96 13.59 -3.55
C LYS A 13 0.91 12.16 -4.07
N SER A 14 0.80 11.97 -5.39
CA SER A 14 0.78 10.64 -6.01
C SER A 14 2.07 9.86 -5.73
N LYS A 15 3.24 10.52 -5.81
CA LYS A 15 4.52 9.88 -5.50
C LYS A 15 4.61 9.41 -4.05
N VAL A 16 4.16 10.23 -3.10
CA VAL A 16 4.17 9.90 -1.67
C VAL A 16 3.23 8.72 -1.40
N TYR A 17 1.99 8.78 -1.88
CA TYR A 17 1.01 7.71 -1.61
C TYR A 17 1.44 6.38 -2.19
N LYS A 18 1.95 6.34 -3.42
CA LYS A 18 2.51 5.10 -4.01
C LYS A 18 3.66 4.51 -3.19
N LEU A 19 4.44 5.34 -2.48
CA LEU A 19 5.51 4.85 -1.63
C LEU A 19 5.00 4.37 -0.27
N VAL A 20 3.96 5.01 0.26
CA VAL A 20 3.26 4.55 1.45
C VAL A 20 2.60 3.21 1.16
N ASP A 21 1.84 3.09 0.07
CA ASP A 21 1.16 1.86 -0.34
C ASP A 21 2.17 0.71 -0.50
N ALA A 22 3.26 0.92 -1.25
CA ALA A 22 4.30 -0.09 -1.42
C ALA A 22 5.00 -0.50 -0.10
N MET A 23 5.06 0.41 0.89
CA MET A 23 5.63 0.07 2.20
C MET A 23 4.62 -0.68 3.08
N VAL A 24 3.33 -0.34 2.98
CA VAL A 24 2.23 -1.01 3.68
C VAL A 24 2.01 -2.42 3.15
N GLU A 25 2.11 -2.61 1.84
CA GLU A 25 1.99 -3.91 1.15
C GLU A 25 3.22 -4.81 1.39
N GLY A 26 4.33 -4.26 1.89
CA GLY A 26 5.59 -4.98 2.08
C GLY A 26 6.43 -5.13 0.80
N ASP A 27 6.00 -4.53 -0.31
CA ASP A 27 6.69 -4.50 -1.59
C ASP A 27 8.02 -3.74 -1.56
N LYS A 28 8.17 -2.77 -0.64
CA LYS A 28 9.39 -1.98 -0.46
C LYS A 28 9.78 -1.87 0.99
N SER A 29 11.05 -2.14 1.26
CA SER A 29 11.69 -1.85 2.53
C SER A 29 11.85 -0.34 2.77
N PRO A 30 11.99 0.10 4.04
CA PRO A 30 12.25 1.50 4.36
C PRO A 30 13.46 2.09 3.61
N THR A 31 14.51 1.28 3.43
CA THR A 31 15.73 1.70 2.72
C THR A 31 15.44 1.95 1.23
N GLU A 32 14.64 1.12 0.58
CA GLU A 32 14.24 1.30 -0.83
C GLU A 32 13.34 2.52 -1.03
N VAL A 33 12.47 2.80 -0.06
CA VAL A 33 11.65 4.03 -0.05
C VAL A 33 12.54 5.27 0.04
N GLN A 34 13.52 5.28 0.95
CA GLN A 34 14.49 6.38 1.07
C GLN A 34 15.28 6.60 -0.23
N GLU A 35 15.74 5.52 -0.86
CA GLU A 35 16.43 5.62 -2.14
C GLU A 35 15.52 6.10 -3.27
N SER A 36 14.27 5.64 -3.31
CA SER A 36 13.26 6.09 -4.28
C SER A 36 12.98 7.58 -4.17
N ILE A 37 12.86 8.12 -2.95
CA ILE A 37 12.74 9.56 -2.72
C ILE A 37 14.02 10.29 -3.13
N ARG A 38 15.20 9.78 -2.77
CA ARG A 38 16.49 10.39 -3.14
C ARG A 38 16.68 10.46 -4.66
N ARG A 39 16.35 9.38 -5.38
CA ARG A 39 16.40 9.33 -6.86
C ARG A 39 15.39 10.31 -7.46
N TRP A 40 14.15 10.31 -6.97
CA TRP A 40 13.12 11.23 -7.44
C TRP A 40 13.50 12.70 -7.20
N TRP A 41 14.08 13.03 -6.05
CA TRP A 41 14.53 14.39 -5.71
C TRP A 41 15.59 14.92 -6.68
N LYS A 42 16.48 14.05 -7.18
CA LYS A 42 17.49 14.42 -8.18
C LYS A 42 16.90 14.76 -9.55
N LEU A 43 15.70 14.25 -9.86
CA LEU A 43 14.98 14.54 -11.12
C LEU A 43 14.24 15.88 -11.08
N ILE A 44 14.07 16.47 -9.89
CA ILE A 44 13.39 17.75 -9.73
C ILE A 44 14.33 18.89 -10.12
N HIS A 45 13.84 19.74 -11.02
CA HIS A 45 14.54 20.93 -11.47
C HIS A 45 14.86 21.84 -10.27
N PRO A 46 16.09 22.38 -10.16
CA PRO A 46 16.52 23.14 -8.99
C PRO A 46 15.60 24.32 -8.63
N SER A 47 15.02 24.99 -9.63
CA SER A 47 14.06 26.10 -9.42
C SER A 47 12.75 25.65 -8.75
N ASP A 48 12.33 24.41 -8.96
CA ASP A 48 11.08 23.87 -8.43
C ASP A 48 11.27 23.14 -7.08
N ARG A 49 12.52 22.96 -6.62
CA ARG A 49 12.81 22.22 -5.38
C ARG A 49 12.16 22.84 -4.15
N ALA A 50 12.12 24.17 -4.05
CA ALA A 50 11.48 24.86 -2.94
C ALA A 50 9.97 24.56 -2.88
N VAL A 51 9.32 24.55 -4.06
CA VAL A 51 7.89 24.23 -4.20
C VAL A 51 7.64 22.74 -3.92
N ALA A 52 8.48 21.86 -4.47
CA ALA A 52 8.42 20.43 -4.21
C ALA A 52 8.58 20.09 -2.72
N GLN A 53 9.51 20.75 -2.03
CA GLN A 53 9.72 20.59 -0.59
C GLN A 53 8.47 21.00 0.19
N LYS A 54 7.91 22.17 -0.13
CA LYS A 54 6.68 22.67 0.49
C LYS A 54 5.53 21.69 0.32
N TYR A 55 5.33 21.18 -0.90
CA TYR A 55 4.28 20.19 -1.16
C TYR A 55 4.54 18.85 -0.47
N LEU A 56 5.78 18.38 -0.42
CA LEU A 56 6.14 17.14 0.26
C LEU A 56 5.81 17.23 1.75
N LEU A 57 6.26 18.30 2.42
CA LEU A 57 5.96 18.53 3.83
C LEU A 57 4.46 18.62 4.09
N MET A 58 3.72 19.35 3.25
CA MET A 58 2.27 19.48 3.39
C MET A 58 1.53 18.14 3.20
N VAL A 59 1.97 17.28 2.27
CA VAL A 59 1.37 15.95 2.09
C VAL A 59 1.65 15.07 3.31
N LEU A 60 2.88 15.08 3.82
CA LEU A 60 3.27 14.29 4.99
C LEU A 60 2.53 14.73 6.25
N GLU A 61 2.43 16.05 6.49
CA GLU A 61 1.69 16.62 7.60
C GLU A 61 0.21 16.19 7.56
N LYS A 62 -0.46 16.41 6.42
CA LYS A 62 -1.87 15.99 6.25
C LYS A 62 -2.06 14.48 6.43
N SER A 63 -1.12 13.67 5.94
CA SER A 63 -1.17 12.21 6.10
C SER A 63 -1.04 11.82 7.57
N ASN A 64 -0.13 12.44 8.32
CA ASN A 64 0.04 12.19 9.75
C ASN A 64 -1.18 12.65 10.56
N SER A 65 -1.75 13.83 10.26
CA SER A 65 -2.99 14.29 10.91
C SER A 65 -4.16 13.36 10.63
N THR A 66 -4.28 12.85 9.39
CA THR A 66 -5.32 11.89 9.01
C THR A 66 -5.15 10.56 9.75
N LEU A 67 -3.92 10.03 9.81
CA LEU A 67 -3.62 8.83 10.59
C LEU A 67 -3.93 9.03 12.07
N GLY A 68 -3.59 10.18 12.65
CA GLY A 68 -3.94 10.53 14.03
C GLY A 68 -5.46 10.55 14.26
N ALA A 69 -6.22 11.17 13.36
CA ALA A 69 -7.68 11.18 13.44
C ALA A 69 -8.29 9.76 13.33
N ILE A 70 -7.73 8.91 12.47
CA ILE A 70 -8.14 7.49 12.35
C ILE A 70 -7.84 6.76 13.66
N ILE A 71 -6.63 6.89 14.21
CA ILE A 71 -6.24 6.25 15.47
C ILE A 71 -7.16 6.66 16.62
N LEU A 72 -7.54 7.94 16.71
CA LEU A 72 -8.47 8.45 17.71
C LEU A 72 -9.91 7.95 17.51
N GLY A 73 -10.31 7.69 16.26
CA GLY A 73 -11.63 7.17 15.91
C GLY A 73 -11.75 5.65 15.97
N LEU A 74 -10.64 4.93 16.15
CA LEU A 74 -10.68 3.48 16.32
C LEU A 74 -11.25 3.16 17.71
N PRO A 75 -12.34 2.39 17.81
CA PRO A 75 -12.80 1.88 19.10
C PRO A 75 -11.68 1.05 19.73
N ASP A 76 -11.52 1.07 21.07
CA ASP A 76 -10.51 0.28 21.80
C ASP A 76 -10.61 -1.19 21.36
N VAL A 77 -9.71 -1.61 20.48
CA VAL A 77 -9.75 -2.92 19.84
C VAL A 77 -9.27 -3.96 20.85
N LYS A 78 -10.08 -4.23 21.86
CA LYS A 78 -9.86 -5.32 22.82
C LYS A 78 -10.45 -6.65 22.39
N GLU A 79 -11.16 -6.73 21.27
CA GLU A 79 -11.70 -8.00 20.77
C GLU A 79 -11.64 -8.10 19.24
N VAL A 80 -10.44 -8.25 18.67
CA VAL A 80 -10.35 -9.05 17.43
C VAL A 80 -10.45 -10.51 17.87
N LYS A 81 -11.68 -11.06 17.88
CA LYS A 81 -11.84 -12.51 17.87
C LYS A 81 -11.17 -13.01 16.60
N PRO A 82 -10.19 -13.93 16.67
CA PRO A 82 -9.62 -14.51 15.47
C PRO A 82 -10.76 -15.14 14.67
N VAL A 83 -10.89 -14.71 13.41
CA VAL A 83 -11.76 -15.34 12.43
C VAL A 83 -11.41 -16.82 12.46
N ARG A 84 -12.34 -17.63 12.95
CA ARG A 84 -12.22 -19.09 13.00
C ARG A 84 -11.76 -19.55 11.62
N GLU A 85 -10.65 -20.28 11.61
CA GLU A 85 -10.27 -21.20 10.54
C GLU A 85 -11.54 -21.77 9.91
N LEU A 86 -11.72 -21.50 8.63
CA LEU A 86 -12.74 -22.16 7.84
C LEU A 86 -12.48 -23.66 7.97
N ASP A 87 -13.34 -24.32 8.74
CA ASP A 87 -13.35 -25.75 8.95
C ASP A 87 -13.49 -26.46 7.59
N VAL A 88 -12.36 -26.93 7.06
CA VAL A 88 -12.24 -27.64 5.78
C VAL A 88 -12.88 -29.04 5.85
N SER A 89 -13.46 -29.45 6.99
CA SER A 89 -13.97 -30.81 7.20
C SER A 89 -15.31 -31.10 6.49
N ARG A 90 -15.87 -30.15 5.73
CA ARG A 90 -17.10 -30.33 4.93
C ARG A 90 -16.87 -30.44 3.43
N ILE A 91 -15.79 -31.07 2.99
CA ILE A 91 -15.69 -31.55 1.60
C ILE A 91 -16.36 -32.93 1.56
N PRO A 92 -17.57 -33.10 0.99
CA PRO A 92 -18.12 -34.43 0.79
C PRO A 92 -17.23 -35.18 -0.22
N ALA A 93 -16.70 -36.32 0.22
CA ALA A 93 -15.95 -37.24 -0.63
C ALA A 93 -16.81 -37.65 -1.84
N ARG A 94 -16.22 -37.54 -3.04
CA ARG A 94 -16.83 -38.04 -4.28
C ARG A 94 -17.08 -39.56 -4.15
N PRO A 95 -18.23 -40.08 -4.60
CA PRO A 95 -18.46 -41.52 -4.63
C PRO A 95 -17.54 -42.17 -5.67
N ASP A 96 -16.85 -43.20 -5.20
CA ASP A 96 -15.90 -44.05 -5.91
C ASP A 96 -16.57 -44.67 -7.16
N ARG A 97 -16.01 -44.42 -8.34
CA ARG A 97 -16.50 -44.94 -9.61
C ARG A 97 -15.48 -45.92 -10.18
N SER A 98 -15.19 -46.97 -9.42
CA SER A 98 -14.32 -48.05 -9.89
C SER A 98 -14.74 -49.39 -9.29
N ALA A 99 -15.89 -49.89 -9.73
CA ALA A 99 -16.30 -51.28 -9.50
C ALA A 99 -17.29 -51.74 -10.58
N MET A 100 -16.87 -51.73 -11.85
CA MET A 100 -17.42 -52.65 -12.86
C MET A 100 -16.34 -52.96 -13.89
N SER A 101 -15.62 -54.07 -13.67
CA SER A 101 -15.00 -54.83 -14.75
C SER A 101 -15.01 -56.31 -14.34
N SER A 102 -15.99 -57.05 -14.89
CA SER A 102 -16.09 -58.46 -15.31
C SER A 102 -15.26 -59.58 -14.65
N PRO A 103 -15.66 -60.88 -14.70
CA PRO A 103 -16.29 -61.54 -15.86
C PRO A 103 -17.31 -62.68 -15.59
N VAL A 104 -18.04 -63.06 -16.64
CA VAL A 104 -18.45 -64.45 -16.93
C VAL A 104 -18.04 -64.73 -18.37
#